data_AF-A0A359B1I0-F1
#
_entry.id   AF-A0A359B1I0-F1
#
_cell.length_a   1.000
_cell.length_b   1.000
_cell.length_c   1.000
_cell.angle_alpha   90.00
_cell.angle_beta   90.00
_cell.angle_gamma   90.00
#
_symmetry.space_group_name_H-M   'P 1'
#
loop_
_entity.id
_entity.type
_entity.pdbx_description
1 polymer ?
#
loop_
_entity_poly.entity_id
_entity_poly.type
_entity_poly.pdbx_seq_one_letter_code
_entity_poly.pdbx_strand_id
1 'polypeptide(L)'
;AIDATQLSAIKEKLAGLQTDLSGILTINLTGKDRKDMLKMGDKTLAFVEKALEFANQNPTLVPAYINLEEANKDFALAKSLSDIQKEFIPLVRGIEDAKMVAGSEAYDAMLLFYG
;
A
#
# COMPACT_ATOMS: atom_id res chain seq x y z
N ALA A 1 -5.21 12.97 24.91
CA ALA A 1 -5.45 13.33 23.49
C ALA A 1 -4.11 13.61 22.82
N ILE A 2 -4.01 13.43 21.50
CA ILE A 2 -2.82 13.82 20.73
C ILE A 2 -2.62 15.34 20.91
N ASP A 3 -1.46 15.76 21.38
CA ASP A 3 -1.17 17.19 21.57
C ASP A 3 -0.82 17.89 20.24
N ALA A 4 -0.77 19.23 20.25
CA ALA A 4 -0.53 20.03 19.04
C ALA A 4 0.85 19.77 18.42
N THR A 5 1.88 19.52 19.25
CA THR A 5 3.25 19.25 18.80
C THR A 5 3.32 17.87 18.12
N GLN A 6 2.73 16.85 18.74
CA GLN A 6 2.63 15.50 18.17
C GLN A 6 1.86 15.52 16.84
N LEU A 7 0.73 16.23 16.78
CA LEU A 7 -0.07 16.33 15.56
C LEU A 7 0.69 17.00 14.42
N SER A 8 1.45 18.06 14.71
CA SER A 8 2.29 18.74 13.72
C SER A 8 3.36 17.79 13.18
N ALA A 9 4.06 17.08 14.06
CA ALA A 9 5.11 16.13 13.67
C ALA A 9 4.56 14.96 12.82
N ILE A 10 3.36 14.46 13.12
CA ILE A 10 2.70 13.42 12.30
C ILE A 10 2.38 13.96 10.91
N LYS A 11 1.82 15.17 10.80
CA LYS A 11 1.49 15.78 9.50
C LYS A 11 2.73 16.03 8.64
N GLU A 12 3.82 16.45 9.25
CA GLU A 12 5.10 16.65 8.55
C GLU A 12 5.63 15.33 7.97
N LYS A 13 5.61 14.25 8.75
CA LYS A 13 6.01 12.92 8.27
C LYS A 13 5.13 12.42 7.13
N LEU A 14 3.82 12.65 7.19
CA LEU A 14 2.89 12.32 6.11
C LEU A 14 3.17 13.13 4.84
N ALA A 15 3.47 14.42 4.97
CA ALA A 15 3.84 15.26 3.84
C ALA A 15 5.17 14.82 3.20
N GLY A 16 6.15 14.42 4.01
CA GLY A 16 7.39 13.80 3.54
C GLY A 16 7.12 12.53 2.71
N LEU A 17 6.33 11.60 3.26
CA LEU A 17 5.93 10.37 2.57
C LEU A 17 5.21 10.64 1.24
N GLN A 18 4.31 11.62 1.20
CA GLN A 18 3.62 12.02 -0.02
C GLN A 18 4.58 12.58 -1.08
N THR A 19 5.59 13.33 -0.64
CA THR A 19 6.61 13.90 -1.52
C THR A 19 7.48 12.81 -2.12
N ASP A 20 7.99 11.89 -1.29
CA ASP A 20 8.86 10.78 -1.72
C ASP A 20 8.16 9.83 -2.70
N LEU A 21 6.85 9.65 -2.55
CA LEU A 21 6.06 8.76 -3.39
C LEU A 21 5.40 9.44 -4.60
N SER A 22 5.52 10.76 -4.74
CA SER A 22 4.81 11.55 -5.76
C SER A 22 5.10 11.12 -7.21
N GLY A 23 6.36 10.73 -7.51
CA GLY A 23 6.74 10.23 -8.83
C GLY A 23 6.30 8.80 -9.12
N ILE A 24 5.88 8.05 -8.09
CA ILE A 24 5.49 6.64 -8.17
C ILE A 24 3.95 6.52 -8.21
N LEU A 25 3.25 7.29 -7.38
CA LEU A 25 1.80 7.26 -7.21
C LEU A 25 1.07 8.12 -8.25
N THR A 26 1.34 7.87 -9.53
CA THR A 26 0.76 8.65 -10.65
C THR A 26 -0.50 8.01 -11.24
N ILE A 27 -0.78 6.75 -10.89
CA ILE A 27 -1.86 5.95 -11.47
C ILE A 27 -3.09 5.95 -10.54
N ASN A 28 -4.25 6.29 -11.10
CA ASN A 28 -5.54 6.24 -10.41
C ASN A 28 -6.46 5.23 -11.09
N LEU A 29 -6.49 3.99 -10.56
CA LEU A 29 -7.34 2.92 -11.08
C LEU A 29 -8.80 3.13 -10.69
N THR A 30 -9.72 2.98 -11.65
CA THR A 30 -11.16 2.90 -11.38
C THR A 30 -11.52 1.56 -10.72
N GLY A 31 -12.74 1.46 -10.17
CA GLY A 31 -13.24 0.19 -9.63
C GLY A 31 -13.29 -0.93 -10.67
N LYS A 32 -13.54 -0.58 -11.95
CA LYS A 32 -13.52 -1.53 -13.07
C LYS A 32 -12.10 -2.00 -13.36
N ASP A 33 -11.13 -1.09 -13.45
CA ASP A 33 -9.74 -1.45 -13.73
C ASP A 33 -9.21 -2.42 -12.66
N ARG A 34 -9.46 -2.12 -11.38
CA ARG A 34 -9.06 -2.99 -10.27
C ARG A 34 -9.69 -4.39 -10.33
N LYS A 35 -10.89 -4.51 -10.91
CA LYS A 35 -11.59 -5.79 -11.04
C LYS A 35 -11.00 -6.62 -12.19
N ASP A 36 -10.70 -5.96 -13.31
CA ASP A 36 -10.33 -6.61 -14.57
C ASP A 36 -8.81 -6.90 -14.66
N MET A 37 -7.98 -6.28 -13.81
CA MET A 37 -6.54 -6.53 -13.77
C MET A 37 -6.18 -7.89 -13.14
N LEU A 38 -5.12 -8.52 -13.68
CA LEU A 38 -4.42 -9.61 -12.99
C LEU A 38 -3.83 -9.10 -11.68
N LYS A 39 -4.02 -9.88 -10.61
CA LYS A 39 -3.63 -9.48 -9.26
C LYS A 39 -2.45 -10.31 -8.80
N MET A 40 -1.37 -9.64 -8.47
CA MET A 40 -0.26 -10.26 -7.76
C MET A 40 -0.51 -10.15 -6.24
N GLY A 41 -0.98 -11.24 -5.63
CA GLY A 41 -0.96 -11.43 -4.17
C GLY A 41 0.18 -12.34 -3.72
N ASP A 42 0.20 -12.71 -2.43
CA ASP A 42 1.29 -13.49 -1.82
C ASP A 42 1.63 -14.79 -2.57
N LYS A 43 0.61 -15.55 -3.00
CA LYS A 43 0.79 -16.82 -3.72
C LYS A 43 1.40 -16.64 -5.11
N THR A 44 1.07 -15.55 -5.77
CA THR A 44 1.56 -15.23 -7.12
C THR A 44 2.89 -14.50 -7.09
N LEU A 45 3.24 -13.83 -5.99
CA LEU A 45 4.52 -13.14 -5.84
C LEU A 45 5.69 -14.12 -5.97
N ALA A 46 5.66 -15.22 -5.21
CA ALA A 46 6.69 -16.25 -5.27
C ALA A 46 6.80 -16.90 -6.66
N PHE A 47 5.66 -17.07 -7.35
CA PHE A 47 5.63 -17.56 -8.72
C PHE A 47 6.31 -16.58 -9.69
N VAL A 48 5.93 -15.29 -9.66
CA VAL A 48 6.49 -14.27 -10.55
C VAL A 48 7.99 -14.09 -10.29
N GLU A 49 8.40 -14.07 -9.02
CA GLU A 49 9.82 -13.96 -8.64
C GLU A 49 10.64 -15.11 -9.23
N LYS A 50 10.17 -16.35 -9.08
CA LYS A 50 10.85 -17.54 -9.62
C LYS A 50 10.83 -17.59 -11.15
N ALA A 51 9.72 -17.18 -11.76
CA ALA A 51 9.61 -17.11 -13.21
C ALA A 51 10.58 -16.08 -13.81
N LEU A 52 10.69 -14.89 -13.20
CA LEU A 52 11.64 -13.87 -13.61
C LEU A 52 13.09 -14.31 -13.38
N GLU A 53 13.39 -14.94 -12.25
CA GLU A 53 14.71 -15.52 -11.99
C GLU A 53 15.11 -16.52 -13.09
N PHE A 54 14.22 -17.45 -13.44
CA PHE A 54 14.46 -18.41 -14.51
C PHE A 54 14.61 -17.74 -15.89
N ALA A 55 13.77 -16.76 -16.21
CA ALA A 55 13.82 -16.02 -17.47
C ALA A 55 15.13 -15.22 -17.61
N ASN A 56 15.59 -14.59 -16.53
CA ASN A 56 16.86 -13.85 -16.50
C ASN A 56 18.08 -14.76 -16.67
N GLN A 57 18.03 -15.98 -16.11
CA GLN A 57 19.10 -16.98 -16.28
C GLN A 57 19.10 -17.61 -17.69
N ASN A 58 17.94 -17.65 -18.35
CA ASN A 58 17.75 -18.31 -19.65
C ASN A 58 17.11 -17.36 -20.68
N PRO A 59 17.75 -16.23 -21.03
CA PRO A 59 17.14 -15.21 -21.89
C PRO A 59 16.81 -15.72 -23.29
N THR A 60 17.51 -16.76 -23.79
CA THR A 60 17.22 -17.39 -25.08
C THR A 60 15.89 -18.15 -25.12
N LEU A 61 15.35 -18.52 -23.95
CA LEU A 61 14.03 -19.17 -23.82
C LEU A 61 12.89 -18.17 -23.72
N VAL A 62 13.19 -16.88 -23.53
CA VAL A 62 12.19 -15.83 -23.40
C VAL A 62 11.64 -15.47 -24.78
N PRO A 63 10.32 -15.59 -25.01
CA PRO A 63 9.72 -15.18 -26.28
C PRO A 63 10.01 -13.72 -26.61
N ALA A 64 10.28 -13.42 -27.88
CA ALA A 64 10.69 -12.09 -28.34
C ALA A 64 9.66 -10.96 -28.08
N TYR A 65 8.39 -11.30 -27.82
CA TYR A 65 7.35 -10.34 -27.49
C TYR A 65 7.32 -9.97 -25.99
N ILE A 66 8.09 -10.64 -25.14
CA ILE A 66 8.21 -10.33 -23.72
C ILE A 66 9.38 -9.37 -23.52
N ASN A 67 9.09 -8.17 -23.02
CA ASN A 67 10.13 -7.26 -22.54
C ASN A 67 10.52 -7.65 -21.11
N LEU A 68 11.61 -8.42 -20.98
CA LEU A 68 12.09 -8.90 -19.69
C LEU A 68 12.59 -7.76 -18.78
N GLU A 69 13.17 -6.71 -19.36
CA GLU A 69 13.65 -5.56 -18.60
C GLU A 69 12.49 -4.82 -17.91
N GLU A 70 11.42 -4.51 -18.67
CA GLU A 70 10.24 -3.85 -18.11
C GLU A 70 9.54 -4.73 -17.07
N ALA A 71 9.45 -6.05 -17.33
CA ALA A 71 8.85 -6.98 -16.37
C ALA A 71 9.62 -7.03 -15.04
N ASN A 72 10.96 -6.98 -15.06
CA ASN A 72 11.76 -6.91 -13.84
C ASN A 72 11.54 -5.59 -13.10
N LYS A 73 11.48 -4.48 -13.82
CA LYS A 73 11.22 -3.14 -13.26
C LYS A 73 9.85 -3.07 -12.58
N ASP A 74 8.80 -3.56 -13.25
CA ASP A 74 7.44 -3.59 -12.71
C ASP A 74 7.34 -4.50 -11.48
N PHE A 75 8.00 -5.66 -11.51
CA PHE A 75 8.04 -6.56 -10.35
C PHE A 75 8.75 -5.93 -9.16
N ALA A 76 9.90 -5.27 -9.37
CA ALA A 76 10.62 -4.58 -8.32
C ALA A 76 9.80 -3.46 -7.67
N LEU A 77 9.08 -2.68 -8.50
CA LEU A 77 8.15 -1.67 -8.02
C LEU A 77 7.01 -2.28 -7.20
N ALA A 78 6.35 -3.31 -7.72
CA ALA A 78 5.25 -3.98 -7.05
C ALA A 78 5.68 -4.58 -5.70
N LYS A 79 6.87 -5.18 -5.63
CA LYS A 79 7.45 -5.72 -4.39
C LYS A 79 7.69 -4.62 -3.36
N SER A 80 8.33 -3.53 -3.76
CA SER A 80 8.64 -2.38 -2.89
C SER A 80 7.37 -1.74 -2.32
N LEU A 81 6.36 -1.52 -3.17
CA LEU A 81 5.07 -0.98 -2.74
C LEU A 81 4.31 -1.94 -1.82
N SER A 82 4.40 -3.24 -2.06
CA SER A 82 3.78 -4.26 -1.20
C SER A 82 4.40 -4.25 0.20
N ASP A 83 5.73 -4.09 0.30
CA ASP A 83 6.41 -4.05 1.60
C ASP A 83 6.07 -2.77 2.37
N ILE A 84 6.02 -1.62 1.70
CA ILE A 84 5.53 -0.37 2.29
C ILE A 84 4.08 -0.55 2.78
N GLN A 85 3.21 -1.15 1.97
CA GLN A 85 1.81 -1.37 2.32
C GLN A 85 1.65 -2.23 3.58
N LYS A 86 2.49 -3.26 3.76
CA LYS A 86 2.46 -4.13 4.95
C LYS A 86 2.70 -3.36 6.25
N GLU A 87 3.53 -2.32 6.24
CA GLU A 87 3.78 -1.46 7.40
C GLU A 87 2.59 -0.53 7.70
N PHE A 88 1.92 -0.03 6.65
CA PHE A 88 0.75 0.84 6.81
C PHE A 88 -0.49 0.10 7.33
N ILE A 89 -0.72 -1.14 6.91
CA ILE A 89 -1.90 -1.92 7.30
C ILE A 89 -2.12 -1.94 8.84
N PRO A 90 -1.16 -2.35 9.68
CA PRO A 90 -1.36 -2.38 11.12
C PRO A 90 -1.50 -0.97 11.72
N LEU A 91 -0.76 0.02 11.20
CA LEU A 91 -0.86 1.41 11.65
C LEU A 91 -2.27 1.99 11.42
N VAL A 92 -2.81 1.82 10.22
CA VAL A 92 -4.16 2.29 9.86
C VAL A 92 -5.21 1.59 10.72
N ARG A 93 -5.10 0.26 10.91
CA ARG A 93 -6.00 -0.49 11.80
C ARG A 93 -5.97 0.05 13.23
N GLY A 94 -4.78 0.27 13.80
CA GLY A 94 -4.67 0.81 15.15
C GLY A 94 -5.28 2.21 15.30
N ILE A 95 -5.16 3.06 14.28
CA ILE A 95 -5.82 4.38 14.24
C ILE A 95 -7.35 4.23 14.17
N GLU A 96 -7.85 3.32 13.32
CA GLU A 96 -9.29 3.06 13.18
C GLU A 96 -9.91 2.56 14.50
N ASP A 97 -9.27 1.58 15.14
CA ASP A 97 -9.72 0.99 16.40
C ASP A 97 -9.76 2.05 17.52
N ALA A 98 -8.67 2.81 17.69
CA ALA A 98 -8.59 3.87 18.70
C ALA A 98 -9.63 4.97 18.46
N LYS A 99 -9.86 5.36 17.20
CA LYS A 99 -10.87 6.35 16.83
C LYS A 99 -12.28 5.84 17.14
N MET A 100 -12.55 4.57 16.87
CA MET A 100 -13.85 3.95 17.14
C MET A 100 -14.17 3.94 18.63
N VAL A 101 -13.23 3.49 19.47
CA VAL A 101 -13.40 3.46 20.93
C VAL A 101 -13.63 4.88 21.48
N ALA A 102 -12.71 5.80 21.19
CA ALA A 102 -12.80 7.16 21.70
C ALA A 102 -14.08 7.89 21.23
N GLY A 103 -14.49 7.65 19.98
CA GLY A 103 -15.73 8.20 19.44
C GLY A 103 -16.98 7.61 20.10
N SER A 104 -17.00 6.31 20.36
CA SER A 104 -18.10 5.63 21.05
C SER A 104 -18.29 6.16 22.47
N GLU A 105 -17.20 6.29 23.23
CA GLU A 105 -17.24 6.80 24.61
C GLU A 105 -17.71 8.26 24.66
N ALA A 106 -17.19 9.10 23.76
CA ALA A 106 -17.62 10.49 23.67
C ALA A 106 -19.11 10.60 23.30
N TYR A 107 -19.60 9.75 22.39
CA TYR A 107 -21.00 9.76 21.99
C TYR A 107 -21.93 9.29 23.11
N ASP A 108 -21.59 8.21 23.80
CA ASP A 108 -22.34 7.70 24.96
C ASP A 108 -22.46 8.75 26.07
N ALA A 109 -21.36 9.43 26.40
CA ALA A 109 -21.37 10.52 27.38
C ALA A 109 -22.33 11.66 27.00
N MET A 110 -22.43 12.01 25.71
CA MET A 110 -23.35 13.04 25.24
C MET A 110 -24.80 12.58 25.19
N LEU A 111 -25.04 11.29 24.92
CA LEU A 111 -26.38 10.71 25.04
C LEU A 111 -26.88 10.77 26.49
N LEU A 112 -26.03 10.45 27.48
CA LEU A 112 -26.37 10.57 28.90
C LEU A 112 -26.62 12.00 29.35
N PHE A 113 -25.93 12.98 28.76
CA PHE A 113 -26.17 14.39 29.06
C PHE A 113 -27.49 14.90 28.47
N TYR A 114 -27.89 14.38 27.30
CA TYR A 114 -29.06 14.86 26.57
C TYR A 114 -30.36 14.10 26.91
N GLY A 115 -30.26 12.86 27.39
CA GLY A 115 -31.40 12.00 27.77
C GLY A 115 -31.83 12.18 29.22
#